data_AF-A0A847GQ12-F1
#
_entry.id   AF-A0A847GQ12-F1
#
_cell.length_a   1.000
_cell.length_b   1.000
_cell.length_c   1.000
_cell.angle_alpha   90.00
_cell.angle_beta   90.00
_cell.angle_gamma   90.00
#
_symmetry.space_group_name_H-M   'P 1'
#
loop_
_entity.id
_entity.type
_entity.pdbx_description
1 polymer ?
#
loop_
_entity_poly.entity_id
_entity_poly.type
_entity_poly.pdbx_seq_one_letter_code
_entity_poly.pdbx_strand_id
1 'polypeptide(L)'
;MADSNEFLFTILCFGVGGSVLALLGIWLELRRGARARRVFSGVLVLVFSGLGAILWTAGRTMAVVGPLVALAAACLAAYAMQAAFVRRWAHRMLEPWGIWTMLLVVSPVFAAVYARYVSRPADLPAMLLEPGPDMRKEAHAPRALTDLGREIDLFHYDNLHSPEALEASLLEMERFTHEVIRLEGPNTVCNCHGWVFTGGTHVIQSKDVDTILNDNGYEPVSRAQAGDVVVYRDDSGGALHTGLVRFVGDDGIVLVESKWGPLGVFLHTSETQPYGQQFGFWRSPRQGHRLHLAPATPPEQSPWQRGQ
;
A
#
# COMPACT_ATOMS: atom_id res chain seq x y z
N MET A 1 -8.47 0.26 -6.90
CA MET A 1 -8.03 -1.15 -6.72
C MET A 1 -9.02 -2.06 -7.42
N ALA A 2 -8.57 -3.14 -8.07
CA ALA A 2 -9.48 -4.13 -8.63
C ALA A 2 -10.27 -4.79 -7.49
N ASP A 3 -11.57 -5.04 -7.68
CA ASP A 3 -12.35 -5.83 -6.72
C ASP A 3 -11.69 -7.22 -6.58
N SER A 4 -11.65 -7.78 -5.36
CA SER A 4 -11.12 -9.11 -5.08
C SER A 4 -11.74 -10.17 -6.01
N ASN A 5 -13.01 -9.98 -6.40
CA ASN A 5 -13.68 -10.82 -7.38
C ASN A 5 -13.11 -10.67 -8.81
N GLU A 6 -12.78 -9.45 -9.25
CA GLU A 6 -12.17 -9.19 -10.56
C GLU A 6 -10.75 -9.76 -10.63
N PHE A 7 -10.01 -9.67 -9.53
CA PHE A 7 -8.69 -10.27 -9.38
C PHE A 7 -8.75 -11.79 -9.49
N LEU A 8 -9.64 -12.43 -8.72
CA LEU A 8 -9.83 -13.88 -8.74
C LEU A 8 -10.27 -14.35 -10.13
N PHE A 9 -11.21 -13.63 -10.76
CA PHE A 9 -11.67 -13.92 -12.12
C PHE A 9 -10.51 -13.88 -13.12
N THR A 10 -9.65 -12.86 -13.06
CA THR A 10 -8.49 -12.72 -13.94
C THR A 10 -7.51 -13.89 -13.77
N ILE A 11 -7.20 -14.29 -12.53
CA ILE A 11 -6.34 -15.44 -12.24
C ILE A 11 -6.95 -16.74 -12.74
N LEU A 12 -8.26 -16.96 -12.51
CA LEU A 12 -8.93 -18.17 -12.94
C LEU A 12 -9.02 -18.25 -14.47
N CYS A 13 -9.37 -17.16 -15.14
CA CYS A 13 -9.48 -17.13 -16.60
C CYS A 13 -8.12 -17.31 -17.28
N PHE A 14 -7.09 -16.55 -16.87
CA PHE A 14 -5.79 -16.66 -17.51
C PHE A 14 -5.01 -17.87 -17.04
N GLY A 15 -4.91 -18.12 -15.74
CA GLY A 15 -4.09 -19.21 -15.19
C GLY A 15 -4.73 -20.58 -15.44
N VAL A 16 -5.89 -20.84 -14.84
CA VAL A 16 -6.56 -22.15 -14.97
C VAL A 16 -7.17 -22.32 -16.35
N GLY A 17 -7.95 -21.34 -16.81
CA GLY A 17 -8.64 -21.38 -18.11
C GLY A 17 -7.68 -21.49 -19.28
N GLY A 18 -6.63 -20.64 -19.34
CA GLY A 18 -5.59 -20.70 -20.36
C GLY A 18 -4.89 -22.06 -20.44
N SER A 19 -4.56 -22.63 -19.28
CA SER A 19 -3.90 -23.94 -19.17
C SER A 19 -4.79 -25.09 -19.62
N VAL A 20 -6.08 -25.09 -19.24
CA VAL A 20 -7.05 -26.10 -19.69
C VAL A 20 -7.27 -26.03 -21.21
N LEU A 21 -7.39 -24.82 -21.78
CA LEU A 21 -7.52 -24.64 -23.23
C LEU A 21 -6.29 -25.14 -23.99
N ALA A 22 -5.09 -24.87 -23.45
CA ALA A 22 -3.85 -25.37 -24.03
C ALA A 22 -3.79 -26.90 -24.05
N LEU A 23 -4.13 -27.56 -22.94
CA LEU A 23 -4.17 -29.02 -22.85
C LEU A 23 -5.21 -29.63 -23.81
N LEU A 24 -6.40 -29.02 -23.92
CA LEU A 24 -7.43 -29.46 -24.87
C LEU A 24 -6.97 -29.28 -26.33
N GLY A 25 -6.29 -28.17 -26.64
CA GLY A 25 -5.69 -27.92 -27.95
C GLY A 25 -4.67 -28.99 -28.34
N ILE A 26 -3.74 -29.31 -27.42
CA ILE A 26 -2.74 -30.38 -27.59
C ILE A 26 -3.43 -31.73 -27.78
N TRP A 27 -4.41 -32.07 -26.95
CA TRP A 27 -5.11 -33.34 -27.03
C TRP A 27 -5.87 -33.51 -28.34
N LEU A 28 -6.57 -32.46 -28.80
CA LEU A 28 -7.28 -32.48 -30.09
C LEU A 28 -6.32 -32.65 -31.26
N GLU A 29 -5.14 -32.03 -31.19
CA GLU A 29 -4.10 -32.17 -32.20
C GLU A 29 -3.58 -33.61 -32.29
N LEU A 30 -3.30 -34.23 -31.14
CA LEU A 30 -2.83 -35.61 -31.07
C LEU A 30 -3.88 -36.63 -31.56
N ARG A 31 -5.19 -36.34 -31.40
CA ARG A 31 -6.25 -37.35 -31.63
C ARG A 31 -7.11 -37.15 -32.88
N ARG A 32 -7.38 -35.92 -33.31
CA ARG A 32 -8.42 -35.63 -34.32
C ARG A 32 -7.93 -34.86 -35.55
N GLY A 33 -6.62 -34.54 -35.60
CA GLY A 33 -5.98 -33.93 -36.76
C GLY A 33 -6.37 -32.47 -37.01
N ALA A 34 -5.78 -31.89 -38.07
CA ALA A 34 -5.78 -30.44 -38.29
C ALA A 34 -7.18 -29.81 -38.51
N ARG A 35 -8.16 -30.57 -39.02
CA ARG A 35 -9.52 -30.06 -39.26
C ARG A 35 -10.25 -29.78 -37.94
N ALA A 36 -10.17 -30.70 -36.98
CA ALA A 36 -10.81 -30.54 -35.66
C ALA A 36 -10.21 -29.34 -34.91
N ARG A 37 -8.89 -29.16 -35.01
CA ARG A 37 -8.20 -28.00 -34.42
C ARG A 37 -8.68 -26.67 -34.98
N ARG A 38 -8.82 -26.55 -36.30
CA ARG A 38 -9.28 -25.30 -36.94
C ARG A 38 -10.68 -24.94 -36.46
N VAL A 39 -11.58 -25.92 -36.39
CA VAL A 39 -12.94 -25.71 -35.88
C VAL A 39 -12.89 -25.29 -34.41
N PHE A 40 -12.12 -25.98 -33.58
CA PHE A 40 -11.98 -25.66 -32.16
C PHE A 40 -11.47 -24.23 -31.92
N SER A 41 -10.36 -23.84 -32.56
CA SER A 41 -9.84 -22.47 -32.43
C SER A 41 -10.84 -21.42 -32.93
N GLY A 42 -11.53 -21.68 -34.05
CA GLY A 42 -12.55 -20.77 -34.58
C GLY A 42 -13.74 -20.59 -33.63
N VAL A 43 -14.22 -21.68 -33.02
CA VAL A 43 -15.29 -21.62 -32.01
C VAL A 43 -14.85 -20.82 -30.79
N LEU A 44 -13.63 -21.04 -30.28
CA LEU A 44 -13.11 -20.29 -29.13
C LEU A 44 -13.00 -18.79 -29.40
N VAL A 45 -12.56 -18.39 -30.60
CA VAL A 45 -12.55 -16.97 -30.99
C VAL A 45 -13.94 -16.37 -30.87
N LEU A 46 -14.96 -17.01 -31.45
CA LEU A 46 -16.33 -16.52 -31.41
C LEU A 46 -16.87 -16.44 -29.98
N VAL A 47 -16.59 -17.44 -29.16
CA VAL A 47 -17.02 -17.48 -27.75
C VAL A 47 -16.37 -16.35 -26.95
N PHE A 48 -15.05 -16.21 -27.00
CA PHE A 48 -14.36 -15.19 -26.21
C PHE A 48 -14.64 -13.77 -26.70
N SER A 49 -14.72 -13.55 -28.01
CA SER A 49 -15.13 -12.25 -28.57
C SER A 49 -16.57 -11.91 -28.19
N GLY A 50 -17.49 -12.88 -28.24
CA GLY A 50 -18.89 -12.71 -27.85
C GLY A 50 -19.02 -12.37 -26.36
N LEU A 51 -18.39 -13.13 -25.48
CA LEU A 51 -18.38 -12.87 -24.03
C LEU A 51 -17.74 -11.51 -23.71
N GLY A 52 -16.60 -11.19 -24.34
CA GLY A 52 -15.95 -9.89 -24.18
C GLY A 52 -16.86 -8.72 -24.57
N ALA A 53 -17.57 -8.83 -25.70
CA ALA A 53 -18.52 -7.81 -26.15
C ALA A 53 -19.73 -7.68 -25.20
N ILE A 54 -20.27 -8.80 -24.71
CA ILE A 54 -21.37 -8.78 -23.72
C ILE A 54 -20.93 -8.09 -22.43
N LEU A 55 -19.76 -8.43 -21.89
CA LEU A 55 -19.27 -7.81 -20.65
C LEU A 55 -18.93 -6.33 -20.84
N TRP A 56 -18.39 -5.96 -22.00
CA TRP A 56 -18.13 -4.57 -22.35
C TRP A 56 -19.42 -3.74 -22.41
N THR A 57 -20.44 -4.24 -23.11
CA THR A 57 -21.75 -3.56 -23.20
C THR A 57 -22.49 -3.50 -21.86
N ALA A 58 -22.22 -4.45 -20.96
CA ALA A 58 -22.69 -4.43 -19.57
C ALA A 58 -21.90 -3.48 -18.65
N GLY A 59 -20.96 -2.70 -19.19
CA GLY A 59 -20.19 -1.70 -18.43
C GLY A 59 -19.11 -2.29 -17.52
N ARG A 60 -18.65 -3.52 -17.76
CA ARG A 60 -17.57 -4.11 -16.97
C ARG A 60 -16.23 -3.45 -17.29
N THR A 61 -15.36 -3.39 -16.28
CA THR A 61 -14.04 -2.77 -16.38
C THR A 61 -13.13 -3.52 -17.35
N MET A 62 -12.11 -2.83 -17.86
CA MET A 62 -11.08 -3.45 -18.71
C MET A 62 -10.32 -4.58 -18.00
N ALA A 63 -10.30 -4.61 -16.67
CA ALA A 63 -9.72 -5.70 -15.89
C ALA A 63 -10.43 -7.03 -16.15
N VAL A 64 -11.75 -7.01 -16.37
CA VAL A 64 -12.56 -8.20 -16.65
C VAL A 64 -12.62 -8.51 -18.15
N VAL A 65 -12.75 -7.47 -18.99
CA VAL A 65 -12.91 -7.63 -20.45
C VAL A 65 -11.59 -7.94 -21.14
N GLY A 66 -10.50 -7.29 -20.74
CA GLY A 66 -9.16 -7.44 -21.31
C GLY A 66 -8.69 -8.89 -21.40
N PRO A 67 -8.83 -9.71 -20.34
CA PRO A 67 -8.49 -11.11 -20.37
C PRO A 67 -9.13 -11.93 -21.49
N LEU A 68 -10.44 -11.74 -21.70
CA LEU A 68 -11.19 -12.46 -22.73
C LEU A 68 -10.77 -12.02 -24.14
N VAL A 69 -10.53 -10.72 -24.33
CA VAL A 69 -10.02 -10.19 -25.60
C VAL A 69 -8.64 -10.76 -25.94
N ALA A 70 -7.75 -10.85 -24.95
CA ALA A 70 -6.42 -11.43 -25.14
C ALA A 70 -6.49 -12.93 -25.51
N LEU A 71 -7.35 -13.70 -24.83
CA LEU A 71 -7.58 -15.11 -25.17
C LEU A 71 -8.20 -15.27 -26.57
N ALA A 72 -9.14 -14.41 -26.95
CA ALA A 72 -9.71 -14.38 -28.30
C ALA A 72 -8.63 -14.11 -29.35
N ALA A 73 -7.75 -13.13 -29.10
CA ALA A 73 -6.64 -12.81 -30.00
C ALA A 73 -5.65 -13.98 -30.13
N ALA A 74 -5.31 -14.66 -29.03
CA ALA A 74 -4.46 -15.85 -29.05
C ALA A 74 -5.11 -16.99 -29.86
N CYS A 75 -6.42 -17.23 -29.68
CA CYS A 75 -7.16 -18.22 -30.44
C CYS A 75 -7.25 -17.86 -31.94
N LEU A 76 -7.38 -16.57 -32.25
CA LEU A 76 -7.43 -16.06 -33.63
C LEU A 76 -6.07 -16.21 -34.31
N ALA A 77 -4.98 -15.90 -33.61
CA ALA A 77 -3.63 -16.15 -34.09
C ALA A 77 -3.41 -17.64 -34.38
N ALA A 78 -3.82 -18.52 -33.45
CA ALA A 78 -3.77 -19.97 -33.63
C ALA A 78 -4.60 -20.42 -34.85
N TYR A 79 -5.78 -19.84 -35.07
CA TYR A 79 -6.62 -20.12 -36.24
C TYR A 79 -5.97 -19.65 -37.55
N ALA A 80 -5.46 -18.42 -37.58
CA ALA A 80 -4.83 -17.80 -38.75
C ALA A 80 -3.56 -18.54 -39.17
N MET A 81 -2.75 -19.01 -38.22
CA MET A 81 -1.56 -19.83 -38.50
C MET A 81 -1.89 -21.17 -39.17
N GLN A 82 -3.14 -21.63 -39.06
CA GLN A 82 -3.62 -22.84 -39.73
C GLN A 82 -4.11 -22.59 -41.17
N ALA A 83 -4.13 -21.34 -41.64
CA ALA A 83 -4.42 -21.02 -43.03
C ALA A 83 -3.29 -21.51 -43.95
N ALA A 84 -3.65 -22.04 -45.12
CA ALA A 84 -2.71 -22.71 -46.04
C ALA A 84 -1.56 -21.81 -46.53
N PHE A 85 -1.74 -20.49 -46.45
CA PHE A 85 -0.74 -19.49 -46.79
C PHE A 85 0.34 -19.36 -45.69
N VAL A 86 -0.07 -19.26 -44.43
CA VAL A 86 0.85 -19.10 -43.28
C VAL A 86 1.60 -20.40 -43.00
N ARG A 87 0.96 -21.56 -43.22
CA ARG A 87 1.57 -22.89 -43.00
C ARG A 87 2.83 -23.13 -43.86
N ARG A 88 2.91 -22.54 -45.05
CA ARG A 88 4.11 -22.62 -45.92
C ARG A 88 5.30 -21.85 -45.36
N TRP A 89 5.05 -20.80 -44.58
CA TRP A 89 6.07 -19.95 -43.98
C TRP A 89 6.42 -20.40 -42.55
N ALA A 90 5.39 -20.77 -41.77
CA ALA A 90 5.51 -21.17 -40.37
C ALA A 90 6.20 -22.52 -40.15
N HIS A 91 6.15 -23.46 -41.10
CA HIS A 91 6.86 -24.74 -41.01
C HIS A 91 8.38 -24.61 -40.86
N ARG A 92 8.96 -23.43 -41.13
CA ARG A 92 10.39 -23.16 -40.91
C ARG A 92 10.73 -22.66 -39.51
N MET A 93 9.76 -22.19 -38.71
CA MET A 93 10.05 -21.43 -37.48
C MET A 93 9.29 -21.93 -36.25
N LEU A 94 8.07 -22.44 -36.38
CA LEU A 94 7.31 -23.00 -35.25
C LEU A 94 6.40 -24.14 -35.72
N GLU A 95 6.62 -25.33 -35.19
CA GLU A 95 5.65 -26.40 -35.33
C GLU A 95 4.35 -26.03 -34.58
N PRO A 96 3.17 -26.46 -35.06
CA PRO A 96 1.88 -26.04 -34.50
C PRO A 96 1.68 -26.31 -32.99
N TRP A 97 2.43 -27.26 -32.41
CA TRP A 97 2.45 -27.50 -30.97
C TRP A 97 2.99 -26.31 -30.17
N GLY A 98 3.87 -25.51 -30.75
CA GLY A 98 4.54 -24.41 -30.07
C GLY A 98 3.59 -23.35 -29.52
N ILE A 99 2.44 -23.12 -30.17
CA ILE A 99 1.45 -22.13 -29.72
C ILE A 99 0.75 -22.59 -28.45
N TRP A 100 0.32 -23.85 -28.41
CA TRP A 100 -0.36 -24.41 -27.25
C TRP A 100 0.62 -24.61 -26.09
N THR A 101 1.85 -25.02 -26.37
CA THR A 101 2.90 -25.10 -25.34
C THR A 101 3.27 -23.72 -24.79
N MET A 102 3.35 -22.70 -25.65
CA MET A 102 3.55 -21.32 -25.21
C MET A 102 2.40 -20.86 -24.33
N LEU A 103 1.14 -21.12 -24.72
CA LEU A 103 -0.02 -20.78 -23.90
C LEU A 103 0.02 -21.49 -22.54
N LEU A 104 0.38 -22.78 -22.51
CA LEU A 104 0.49 -23.58 -21.28
C LEU A 104 1.53 -23.04 -20.29
N VAL A 105 2.61 -22.41 -20.79
CA VAL A 105 3.67 -21.83 -19.94
C VAL A 105 3.37 -20.38 -19.58
N VAL A 106 2.95 -19.57 -20.54
CA VAL A 106 2.74 -18.12 -20.35
C VAL A 106 1.54 -17.84 -19.46
N SER A 107 0.47 -18.64 -19.57
CA SER A 107 -0.75 -18.53 -18.77
C SER A 107 -0.49 -18.56 -17.24
N PRO A 108 0.13 -19.61 -16.67
CA PRO A 108 0.39 -19.66 -15.24
C PRO A 108 1.47 -18.67 -14.79
N VAL A 109 2.49 -18.41 -15.62
CA VAL A 109 3.52 -17.40 -15.30
C VAL A 109 2.91 -16.01 -15.22
N PHE A 110 2.06 -15.64 -16.20
CA PHE A 110 1.34 -14.37 -16.16
C PHE A 110 0.45 -14.28 -14.93
N ALA A 111 -0.34 -15.32 -14.62
CA ALA A 111 -1.20 -15.34 -13.44
C ALA A 111 -0.39 -15.16 -12.15
N ALA A 112 0.78 -15.82 -12.02
CA ALA A 112 1.66 -15.69 -10.87
C ALA A 112 2.31 -14.30 -10.77
N VAL A 113 2.78 -13.74 -11.88
CA VAL A 113 3.37 -12.38 -11.92
C VAL A 113 2.31 -11.32 -11.64
N TYR A 114 1.13 -11.45 -12.22
CA TYR A 114 0.00 -10.56 -11.98
C TYR A 114 -0.49 -10.65 -10.53
N ALA A 115 -0.62 -11.87 -9.99
CA ALA A 115 -0.93 -12.09 -8.58
C ALA A 115 0.10 -11.40 -7.69
N ARG A 116 1.39 -11.58 -7.97
CA ARG A 116 2.46 -10.92 -7.24
C ARG A 116 2.44 -9.41 -7.39
N TYR A 117 2.13 -8.88 -8.57
CA TYR A 117 2.07 -7.44 -8.83
C TYR A 117 0.91 -6.78 -8.08
N VAL A 118 -0.27 -7.36 -8.11
CA VAL A 118 -1.45 -6.86 -7.39
C VAL A 118 -1.36 -7.10 -5.88
N SER A 119 -0.71 -8.20 -5.46
CA SER A 119 -0.47 -8.51 -4.05
C SER A 119 0.80 -7.85 -3.51
N ARG A 120 1.55 -7.09 -4.32
CA ARG A 120 2.50 -6.16 -3.71
C ARG A 120 1.64 -5.24 -2.87
N PRO A 121 1.90 -5.14 -1.55
CA PRO A 121 1.26 -4.10 -0.76
C PRO A 121 1.46 -2.83 -1.57
N ALA A 122 0.37 -2.11 -1.87
CA ALA A 122 0.49 -0.84 -2.56
C ALA A 122 1.60 -0.10 -1.82
N ASP A 123 2.66 0.30 -2.55
CA ASP A 123 3.69 1.15 -1.96
C ASP A 123 2.92 2.22 -1.20
N LEU A 124 3.11 2.25 0.13
CA LEU A 124 2.36 3.09 1.07
C LEU A 124 2.06 4.39 0.35
N PRO A 125 0.77 4.77 0.18
CA PRO A 125 0.37 5.78 -0.79
C PRO A 125 1.37 6.91 -0.71
N ALA A 126 2.12 7.15 -1.80
CA ALA A 126 3.33 7.95 -1.78
C ALA A 126 3.14 9.29 -1.04
N MET A 127 1.90 9.79 -0.95
CA MET A 127 1.46 10.85 -0.04
C MET A 127 1.89 10.77 1.45
N LEU A 128 2.21 9.60 2.01
CA LEU A 128 2.73 9.45 3.37
C LEU A 128 4.26 9.31 3.44
N LEU A 129 4.94 9.08 2.31
CA LEU A 129 6.39 8.81 2.23
C LEU A 129 7.18 9.80 1.33
N GLU A 130 6.54 10.47 0.38
CA GLU A 130 7.04 11.65 -0.33
C GLU A 130 7.36 12.73 0.71
N PRO A 131 8.38 13.60 0.49
CA PRO A 131 8.84 14.53 1.51
C PRO A 131 7.62 15.24 2.06
N GLY A 132 7.33 14.95 3.34
CA GLY A 132 6.09 15.39 3.97
C GLY A 132 5.92 16.89 3.77
N PRO A 133 4.67 17.41 3.85
CA PRO A 133 4.38 18.83 3.73
C PRO A 133 5.49 19.65 4.40
N ASP A 134 6.04 20.63 3.68
CA ASP A 134 7.28 21.32 4.02
C ASP A 134 7.31 21.63 5.52
N MET A 135 8.18 20.91 6.24
CA MET A 135 8.29 21.05 7.68
C MET A 135 9.28 22.18 7.95
N ARG A 136 8.80 23.28 8.49
CA ARG A 136 9.64 24.41 8.82
C ARG A 136 9.97 24.43 10.31
N LYS A 137 11.25 24.55 10.61
CA LYS A 137 11.73 24.87 11.96
C LYS A 137 11.50 26.36 12.20
N GLU A 138 10.71 26.72 13.19
CA GLU A 138 10.57 28.12 13.59
C GLU A 138 11.76 28.54 14.46
N ALA A 139 12.37 29.69 14.15
CA ALA A 139 13.54 30.20 14.87
C ALA A 139 13.25 30.51 16.36
N HIS A 140 11.97 30.69 16.69
CA HIS A 140 11.51 31.02 18.04
C HIS A 140 10.67 29.90 18.66
N ALA A 141 10.63 28.70 18.06
CA ALA A 141 9.93 27.57 18.64
C ALA A 141 10.56 27.22 20.00
N PRO A 142 9.75 26.80 20.99
CA PRO A 142 10.30 26.18 22.18
C PRO A 142 11.16 24.97 21.79
N ARG A 143 12.12 24.63 22.65
CA ARG A 143 12.94 23.42 22.49
C ARG A 143 12.30 22.30 23.28
N ALA A 144 12.15 21.13 22.69
CA ALA A 144 11.80 19.93 23.44
C ALA A 144 13.06 19.27 23.98
N LEU A 145 13.02 18.83 25.24
CA LEU A 145 14.13 18.15 25.91
C LEU A 145 13.74 16.74 26.30
N THR A 146 14.64 15.79 26.04
CA THR A 146 14.59 14.44 26.60
C THR A 146 15.00 14.45 28.08
N ASP A 147 14.82 13.35 28.79
CA ASP A 147 15.16 13.24 30.21
C ASP A 147 16.68 13.25 30.45
N LEU A 148 17.48 12.94 29.42
CA LEU A 148 18.94 13.12 29.42
C LEU A 148 19.37 14.52 28.94
N GLY A 149 18.41 15.43 28.73
CA GLY A 149 18.67 16.82 28.35
C GLY A 149 19.04 17.03 26.88
N ARG A 150 18.86 16.02 26.01
CA ARG A 150 19.10 16.19 24.57
C ARG A 150 17.97 17.01 23.95
N GLU A 151 18.34 17.98 23.12
CA GLU A 151 17.38 18.81 22.39
C GLU A 151 16.77 18.04 21.22
N ILE A 152 15.45 18.15 21.09
CA ILE A 152 14.65 17.68 19.96
C ILE A 152 14.10 18.90 19.25
N ASP A 153 14.37 18.98 17.95
CA ASP A 153 13.87 20.04 17.11
C ASP A 153 12.36 19.92 16.91
N LEU A 154 11.67 21.06 17.07
CA LEU A 154 10.24 21.16 16.84
C LEU A 154 9.96 21.87 15.53
N PHE A 155 8.95 21.38 14.82
CA PHE A 155 8.57 21.87 13.49
C PHE A 155 7.07 22.17 13.46
N HIS A 156 6.66 22.88 12.40
CA HIS A 156 5.27 23.00 11.99
C HIS A 156 5.15 22.64 10.51
N TYR A 157 3.97 22.19 10.11
CA TYR A 157 3.66 22.03 8.69
C TYR A 157 3.36 23.38 8.07
N ASP A 158 4.03 23.68 6.96
CA ASP A 158 3.62 24.79 6.10
C ASP A 158 2.28 24.46 5.41
N ASN A 159 1.44 25.48 5.24
CA ASN A 159 0.05 25.44 4.74
C ASN A 159 -0.30 24.21 3.88
N LEU A 160 -0.96 23.21 4.48
CA LEU A 160 -1.57 22.12 3.73
C LEU A 160 -2.88 22.59 3.11
N HIS A 161 -2.98 22.46 1.79
CA HIS A 161 -4.23 22.70 1.10
C HIS A 161 -5.18 21.51 1.28
N SER A 162 -6.33 21.75 1.92
CA SER A 162 -7.48 20.84 2.01
C SER A 162 -7.20 19.46 2.63
N PRO A 163 -6.72 19.39 3.89
CA PRO A 163 -6.42 18.13 4.55
C PRO A 163 -7.66 17.22 4.75
N GLU A 164 -8.87 17.77 4.71
CA GLU A 164 -10.13 17.02 4.78
C GLU A 164 -10.39 16.16 3.54
N ALA A 165 -10.15 16.69 2.34
CA ALA A 165 -10.32 15.95 1.10
C ALA A 165 -9.31 14.80 0.99
N LEU A 166 -8.10 15.06 1.48
CA LEU A 166 -7.04 14.05 1.59
C LEU A 166 -7.44 12.95 2.58
N GLU A 167 -7.93 13.30 3.77
CA GLU A 167 -8.43 12.35 4.76
C GLU A 167 -9.54 11.47 4.19
N ALA A 168 -10.56 12.06 3.55
CA ALA A 168 -11.67 11.32 2.97
C ALA A 168 -11.19 10.31 1.91
N SER A 169 -10.27 10.74 1.04
CA SER A 169 -9.68 9.88 0.01
C SER A 169 -8.89 8.72 0.62
N LEU A 170 -8.11 8.97 1.68
CA LEU A 170 -7.34 7.93 2.37
C LEU A 170 -8.26 6.92 3.06
N LEU A 171 -9.28 7.38 3.78
CA LEU A 171 -10.25 6.49 4.44
C LEU A 171 -11.01 5.60 3.45
N GLU A 172 -11.37 6.14 2.28
CA GLU A 172 -12.05 5.39 1.23
C GLU A 172 -11.11 4.41 0.52
N MET A 173 -9.91 4.86 0.12
CA MET A 173 -8.93 4.03 -0.60
C MET A 173 -8.46 2.84 0.23
N GLU A 174 -8.15 3.07 1.51
CA GLU A 174 -7.66 2.04 2.43
C GLU A 174 -8.80 1.28 3.13
N ARG A 175 -10.06 1.61 2.81
CA ARG A 175 -11.28 0.97 3.35
C ARG A 175 -11.42 1.05 4.87
N PHE A 176 -10.79 2.03 5.51
CA PHE A 176 -10.86 2.24 6.95
C PHE A 176 -12.20 2.79 7.46
N THR A 177 -13.14 3.18 6.57
CA THR A 177 -14.41 3.85 6.91
C THR A 177 -15.21 3.17 8.04
N HIS A 178 -15.08 1.85 8.23
CA HIS A 178 -15.79 1.09 9.26
C HIS A 178 -14.88 0.42 10.30
N GLU A 179 -13.56 0.66 10.22
CA GLU A 179 -12.57 0.01 11.07
C GLU A 179 -11.90 0.98 12.06
N VAL A 180 -12.08 2.29 11.86
CA VAL A 180 -11.50 3.32 12.72
C VAL A 180 -12.56 4.28 13.22
N ILE A 181 -12.33 4.83 14.42
CA ILE A 181 -13.18 5.87 15.01
C ILE A 181 -12.41 7.18 14.98
N ARG A 182 -12.89 8.17 14.23
CA ARG A 182 -12.30 9.51 14.25
C ARG A 182 -12.60 10.21 15.57
N LEU A 183 -11.56 10.61 16.28
CA LEU A 183 -11.61 11.35 17.54
C LEU A 183 -11.50 12.86 17.29
N GLU A 184 -10.59 13.27 16.41
CA GLU A 184 -10.40 14.67 16.01
C GLU A 184 -10.25 14.79 14.49
N GLY A 185 -10.66 15.94 13.93
CA GLY A 185 -10.50 16.23 12.51
C GLY A 185 -9.06 16.60 12.14
N PRO A 186 -8.78 16.74 10.83
CA PRO A 186 -7.47 17.15 10.34
C PRO A 186 -6.98 18.45 10.95
N ASN A 187 -5.68 18.52 11.23
CA ASN A 187 -5.02 19.74 11.66
C ASN A 187 -3.52 19.66 11.40
N THR A 188 -2.90 20.80 11.12
CA THR A 188 -1.49 20.93 10.72
C THR A 188 -0.56 21.26 11.88
N VAL A 189 -1.07 21.26 13.12
CA VAL A 189 -0.31 21.70 14.31
C VAL A 189 0.79 20.71 14.65
N CYS A 190 0.52 19.42 14.51
CA CYS A 190 1.44 18.34 14.85
C CYS A 190 1.31 17.17 13.87
N ASN A 191 2.24 16.23 13.96
CA ASN A 191 2.14 14.91 13.32
C ASN A 191 1.87 13.83 14.38
N CYS A 192 1.95 12.55 13.99
CA CYS A 192 1.81 11.42 14.90
C CYS A 192 2.77 11.44 16.09
N HIS A 193 4.06 11.70 15.86
CA HIS A 193 5.07 11.80 16.91
C HIS A 193 4.81 12.99 17.84
N GLY A 194 4.44 14.12 17.25
CA GLY A 194 4.01 15.32 17.95
C GLY A 194 2.80 15.11 18.85
N TRP A 195 1.81 14.35 18.38
CA TRP A 195 0.63 13.96 19.16
C TRP A 195 1.03 13.25 20.46
N VAL A 196 1.92 12.25 20.36
CA VAL A 196 2.39 11.45 21.49
C VAL A 196 3.31 12.27 22.42
N PHE A 197 4.36 12.88 21.88
CA PHE A 197 5.47 13.39 22.68
C PHE A 197 5.39 14.90 22.98
N THR A 198 4.53 15.66 22.30
CA THR A 198 4.31 17.10 22.61
C THR A 198 2.88 17.40 23.06
N GLY A 199 2.03 16.37 23.15
CA GLY A 199 0.61 16.55 23.40
C GLY A 199 -0.10 17.29 22.26
N GLY A 200 0.36 17.10 21.03
CA GLY A 200 -0.28 17.63 19.83
C GLY A 200 0.05 19.09 19.49
N THR A 201 1.13 19.65 20.03
CA THR A 201 1.44 21.08 19.88
C THR A 201 2.47 21.39 18.79
N HIS A 202 3.32 20.41 18.42
CA HIS A 202 4.38 20.58 17.43
C HIS A 202 4.60 19.29 16.63
N VAL A 203 5.25 19.39 15.48
CA VAL A 203 5.73 18.25 14.68
C VAL A 203 7.11 17.80 15.19
N ILE A 204 7.31 16.48 15.29
CA ILE A 204 8.61 15.84 15.59
C ILE A 204 9.04 14.99 14.39
N GLN A 205 10.32 15.02 14.03
CA GLN A 205 10.82 14.18 12.94
C GLN A 205 10.95 12.72 13.36
N SER A 206 10.65 11.82 12.42
CA SER A 206 10.79 10.36 12.56
C SER A 206 12.14 9.91 13.11
N LYS A 207 13.24 10.54 12.65
CA LYS A 207 14.61 10.22 13.07
C LYS A 207 14.87 10.45 14.57
N ASP A 208 14.07 11.30 15.22
CA ASP A 208 14.26 11.67 16.62
C ASP A 208 13.53 10.73 17.59
N VAL A 209 12.64 9.87 17.08
CA VAL A 209 11.84 8.94 17.91
C VAL A 209 12.73 7.97 18.69
N ASP A 210 13.72 7.34 18.06
CA ASP A 210 14.60 6.40 18.75
C ASP A 210 15.44 7.09 19.82
N THR A 211 15.84 8.34 19.58
CA THR A 211 16.49 9.18 20.59
C THR A 211 15.57 9.42 21.78
N ILE A 212 14.30 9.79 21.53
CA ILE A 212 13.31 10.03 22.59
C ILE A 212 13.08 8.76 23.41
N LEU A 213 12.89 7.62 22.76
CA LEU A 213 12.66 6.34 23.43
C LEU A 213 13.85 5.97 24.34
N ASN A 214 15.07 6.06 23.82
CA ASN A 214 16.28 5.73 24.57
C ASN A 214 16.53 6.68 25.74
N ASP A 215 16.49 7.99 25.48
CA ASP A 215 16.81 8.99 26.49
C ASP A 215 15.75 9.05 27.60
N ASN A 216 14.49 8.73 27.30
CA ASN A 216 13.40 8.75 28.28
C ASN A 216 13.13 7.37 28.90
N GLY A 217 14.05 6.41 28.71
CA GLY A 217 14.03 5.10 29.37
C GLY A 217 12.89 4.19 28.95
N TYR A 218 12.41 4.28 27.71
CA TYR A 218 11.40 3.36 27.21
C TYR A 218 11.98 1.96 27.00
N GLU A 219 11.25 0.93 27.40
CA GLU A 219 11.64 -0.46 27.21
C GLU A 219 10.66 -1.17 26.26
N PRO A 220 11.14 -1.99 25.32
CA PRO A 220 10.27 -2.77 24.46
C PRO A 220 9.52 -3.83 25.27
N VAL A 221 8.23 -4.00 25.02
CA VAL A 221 7.36 -4.97 25.70
C VAL A 221 6.64 -5.85 24.69
N SER A 222 6.48 -7.14 25.02
CA SER A 222 5.76 -8.10 24.17
C SER A 222 4.25 -8.12 24.41
N ARG A 223 3.79 -7.60 25.54
CA ARG A 223 2.37 -7.47 25.89
C ARG A 223 2.05 -6.01 26.20
N ALA A 224 1.34 -5.38 25.28
CA ALA A 224 0.87 -4.01 25.42
C ALA A 224 -0.05 -3.86 26.65
N GLN A 225 -0.04 -2.66 27.22
CA GLN A 225 -0.95 -2.19 28.24
C GLN A 225 -1.39 -0.76 27.88
N ALA A 226 -2.52 -0.34 28.45
CA ALA A 226 -2.95 1.05 28.34
C ALA A 226 -1.84 1.99 28.87
N GLY A 227 -1.51 3.01 28.07
CA GLY A 227 -0.39 3.91 28.35
C GLY A 227 0.95 3.47 27.74
N ASP A 228 1.05 2.33 27.07
CA ASP A 228 2.23 2.04 26.24
C ASP A 228 2.20 2.86 24.93
N VAL A 229 3.35 3.00 24.29
CA VAL A 229 3.48 3.59 22.95
C VAL A 229 3.66 2.47 21.94
N VAL A 230 2.90 2.50 20.85
CA VAL A 230 3.18 1.69 19.66
C VAL A 230 4.09 2.50 18.72
N VAL A 231 5.11 1.85 18.15
CA VAL A 231 5.96 2.44 17.10
C VAL A 231 5.95 1.53 15.89
N TYR A 232 5.55 2.08 14.76
CA TYR A 232 5.59 1.44 13.45
C TYR A 232 6.91 1.79 12.77
N ARG A 233 7.52 0.80 12.11
CA ARG A 233 8.84 0.95 11.50
C ARG A 233 8.81 0.57 10.03
N ASP A 234 9.70 1.19 9.26
CA ASP A 234 10.00 0.79 7.89
C ASP A 234 10.94 -0.43 7.85
N ASP A 235 11.23 -0.93 6.65
CA ASP A 235 12.13 -2.07 6.43
C ASP A 235 13.58 -1.80 6.85
N SER A 236 13.98 -0.54 7.03
CA SER A 236 15.30 -0.15 7.57
C SER A 236 15.33 -0.07 9.09
N GLY A 237 14.17 -0.21 9.75
CA GLY A 237 13.99 -0.07 11.18
C GLY A 237 13.72 1.37 11.63
N GLY A 238 13.64 2.34 10.70
CA GLY A 238 13.31 3.73 11.02
C GLY A 238 11.86 3.88 11.49
N ALA A 239 11.61 4.73 12.48
CA ALA A 239 10.24 4.98 12.96
C ALA A 239 9.41 5.72 11.91
N LEU A 240 8.31 5.14 11.45
CA LEU A 240 7.37 5.76 10.52
C LEU A 240 6.20 6.45 11.22
N HIS A 241 5.72 5.84 12.31
CA HIS A 241 4.51 6.28 12.99
C HIS A 241 4.52 5.90 14.46
N THR A 242 3.81 6.68 15.28
CA THR A 242 3.63 6.39 16.70
C THR A 242 2.21 6.64 17.15
N GLY A 243 1.74 5.85 18.11
CA GLY A 243 0.43 6.00 18.74
C GLY A 243 0.46 5.65 20.23
N LEU A 244 -0.59 6.05 20.93
CA LEU A 244 -0.81 5.72 22.34
C LEU A 244 -1.76 4.53 22.45
N VAL A 245 -1.35 3.49 23.16
CA VAL A 245 -2.26 2.40 23.51
C VAL A 245 -3.28 2.93 24.51
N ARG A 246 -4.55 2.98 24.11
CA ARG A 246 -5.65 3.44 24.97
C ARG A 246 -6.32 2.30 25.71
N PHE A 247 -6.45 1.15 25.07
CA PHE A 247 -7.15 0.00 25.64
C PHE A 247 -6.55 -1.30 25.13
N VAL A 248 -6.57 -2.33 25.98
CA VAL A 248 -6.20 -3.70 25.61
C VAL A 248 -7.34 -4.59 26.09
N GLY A 249 -8.02 -5.23 25.16
CA GLY A 249 -9.13 -6.14 25.44
C GLY A 249 -8.64 -7.46 26.04
N ASP A 250 -9.55 -8.17 26.72
CA ASP A 250 -9.28 -9.51 27.27
C ASP A 250 -8.96 -10.54 26.17
N ASP A 251 -9.40 -10.27 24.94
CA ASP A 251 -9.11 -11.04 23.72
C ASP A 251 -7.75 -10.68 23.08
N GLY A 252 -7.01 -9.74 23.66
CA GLY A 252 -5.73 -9.26 23.17
C GLY A 252 -5.81 -8.18 22.09
N ILE A 253 -7.00 -7.70 21.72
CA ILE A 253 -7.15 -6.58 20.79
C ILE A 253 -6.61 -5.31 21.44
N VAL A 254 -5.65 -4.66 20.78
CA VAL A 254 -5.04 -3.41 21.23
C VAL A 254 -5.65 -2.25 20.46
N LEU A 255 -6.30 -1.32 21.17
CA LEU A 255 -6.78 -0.07 20.58
C LEU A 255 -5.75 1.04 20.80
N VAL A 256 -5.35 1.64 19.69
CA VAL A 256 -4.35 2.68 19.57
C VAL A 256 -5.03 3.98 19.16
N GLU A 257 -4.74 5.04 19.89
CA GLU A 257 -5.02 6.41 19.46
C GLU A 257 -3.78 6.97 18.77
N SER A 258 -3.94 7.40 17.52
CA SER A 258 -2.85 8.06 16.81
C SER A 258 -3.36 9.10 15.82
N LYS A 259 -2.53 10.10 15.56
CA LYS A 259 -2.76 11.10 14.51
C LYS A 259 -2.17 10.62 13.21
N TRP A 260 -2.87 10.70 12.09
CA TRP A 260 -2.35 10.23 10.80
C TRP A 260 -1.70 11.39 10.02
N GLY A 261 -0.47 11.72 10.37
CA GLY A 261 0.27 12.83 9.75
C GLY A 261 -0.45 14.16 10.01
N PRO A 262 -0.77 14.97 8.99
CA PRO A 262 -1.60 16.18 9.16
C PRO A 262 -3.11 15.92 9.21
N LEU A 263 -3.56 14.67 9.06
CA LEU A 263 -4.97 14.30 9.03
C LEU A 263 -5.54 14.21 10.45
N GLY A 264 -6.69 13.57 10.62
CA GLY A 264 -7.34 13.40 11.91
C GLY A 264 -6.58 12.57 12.94
N VAL A 265 -7.16 12.53 14.13
CA VAL A 265 -6.78 11.61 15.21
C VAL A 265 -7.79 10.48 15.22
N PHE A 266 -7.32 9.24 15.24
CA PHE A 266 -8.15 8.05 15.12
C PHE A 266 -7.87 7.08 16.26
N LEU A 267 -8.92 6.40 16.70
CA LEU A 267 -8.83 5.17 17.47
C LEU A 267 -8.95 3.99 16.51
N HIS A 268 -7.98 3.09 16.52
CA HIS A 268 -7.87 1.96 15.60
C HIS A 268 -7.15 0.77 16.25
N THR A 269 -7.19 -0.42 15.65
CA THR A 269 -6.35 -1.54 16.11
C THR A 269 -4.89 -1.32 15.69
N SER A 270 -3.94 -2.04 16.28
CA SER A 270 -2.53 -1.93 15.88
C SER A 270 -2.31 -2.16 14.38
N GLU A 271 -3.11 -3.02 13.74
CA GLU A 271 -2.98 -3.41 12.33
C GLU A 271 -3.72 -2.48 11.36
N THR A 272 -4.79 -1.81 11.81
CA THR A 272 -5.67 -0.98 10.97
C THR A 272 -5.16 0.46 10.91
N GLN A 273 -4.12 0.69 10.12
CA GLN A 273 -3.53 2.02 9.91
C GLN A 273 -2.63 2.06 8.66
N PRO A 274 -2.30 3.25 8.12
CA PRO A 274 -1.65 3.38 6.81
C PRO A 274 -0.10 3.46 6.84
N TYR A 275 0.58 3.02 7.90
CA TYR A 275 2.04 3.14 8.09
C TYR A 275 2.78 1.79 8.20
N GLY A 276 2.14 0.70 7.74
CA GLY A 276 2.78 -0.62 7.61
C GLY A 276 2.60 -1.55 8.82
N GLN A 277 2.93 -2.83 8.64
CA GLN A 277 2.59 -3.89 9.61
C GLN A 277 3.73 -4.25 10.56
N GLN A 278 4.89 -3.61 10.44
CA GLN A 278 6.03 -3.82 11.33
C GLN A 278 5.92 -2.84 12.51
N PHE A 279 5.49 -3.33 13.67
CA PHE A 279 5.38 -2.51 14.86
C PHE A 279 5.79 -3.27 16.14
N GLY A 280 6.08 -2.50 17.18
CA GLY A 280 6.29 -3.00 18.54
C GLY A 280 5.61 -2.10 19.57
N PHE A 281 5.70 -2.48 20.84
CA PHE A 281 5.21 -1.68 21.96
C PHE A 281 6.35 -1.30 22.88
N TRP A 282 6.30 -0.09 23.40
CA TRP A 282 7.30 0.50 24.28
C TRP A 282 6.63 1.05 25.53
N ARG A 283 7.14 0.65 26.70
CA ARG A 283 6.64 1.12 28.00
C ARG A 283 7.58 2.17 28.56
N SER A 284 7.02 3.28 29.00
CA SER A 284 7.78 4.30 29.74
C SER A 284 7.68 4.03 31.25
N PRO A 285 8.75 4.27 32.03
CA PRO A 285 8.67 4.30 33.49
C PRO A 285 7.99 5.59 34.02
N ARG A 286 7.69 6.55 33.13
CA ARG A 286 7.17 7.87 33.48
C ARG A 286 5.65 7.87 33.61
N GLN A 287 5.13 8.87 34.33
CA GLN A 287 3.73 9.25 34.26
C GLN A 287 3.49 10.11 32.99
N GLY A 288 3.33 9.44 31.85
CA GLY A 288 3.06 10.05 30.55
C GLY A 288 4.29 10.23 29.65
N HIS A 289 4.05 10.72 28.44
CA HIS A 289 5.02 10.65 27.33
C HIS A 289 5.61 11.99 26.89
N ARG A 290 5.13 13.10 27.45
CA ARG A 290 5.44 14.44 26.95
C ARG A 290 6.88 14.85 27.24
N LEU A 291 7.57 15.36 26.23
CA LEU A 291 8.87 16.01 26.39
C LEU A 291 8.73 17.30 27.21
N HIS A 292 9.82 17.69 27.86
CA HIS A 292 9.88 18.98 28.55
C HIS A 292 10.08 20.10 27.53
N LEU A 293 9.12 21.02 27.42
CA LEU A 293 9.24 22.19 26.55
C LEU A 293 9.92 23.32 27.30
N ALA A 294 11.13 23.67 26.88
CA ALA A 294 11.87 24.83 27.37
C ALA A 294 11.66 26.03 26.42
N PRO A 295 11.62 27.27 26.94
CA PRO A 295 11.60 28.45 26.09
C PRO A 295 12.77 28.47 25.09
N ALA A 296 12.54 29.04 23.91
CA ALA A 296 13.59 29.30 22.95
C ALA A 296 14.68 30.16 23.61
N THR A 297 15.96 29.80 23.46
CA THR A 297 17.02 30.76 23.78
C THR A 297 16.85 31.91 22.81
N PRO A 298 16.78 33.18 23.27
CA PRO A 298 16.81 34.31 22.37
C PRO A 298 18.04 34.16 21.46
N PRO A 299 17.93 34.42 20.14
CA PRO A 299 19.09 34.38 19.27
C PRO A 299 20.16 35.27 19.90
N GLU A 300 21.36 34.70 20.11
CA GLU A 300 22.47 35.44 20.67
C GLU A 300 22.63 36.71 19.83
N GLN A 301 22.36 37.87 20.43
CA GLN A 301 22.41 39.13 19.70
C GLN A 301 23.81 39.26 19.13
N SER A 302 23.90 39.19 17.80
CA SER A 302 25.17 39.27 17.09
C SER A 302 25.94 40.48 17.63
N PRO A 303 27.20 40.32 18.08
CA PRO A 303 27.99 41.39 18.67
C PRO A 303 28.04 42.66 17.79
N TRP A 304 27.85 42.49 16.49
CA TRP A 304 27.84 43.54 15.47
C TRP A 304 26.62 44.47 15.48
N GLN A 305 25.53 44.13 16.20
CA GLN A 305 24.34 44.99 16.30
C GLN A 305 24.39 46.00 17.46
N ARG A 306 25.44 45.99 18.31
CA ARG A 306 25.56 46.90 19.47
C ARG A 306 26.32 48.21 19.20
N GLY A 307 26.60 48.53 17.93
CA GLY A 307 27.51 49.62 17.56
C GLY A 307 26.93 50.77 16.72
N GLN A 308 25.60 50.95 16.67
CA GLN A 308 24.96 52.11 16.01
C GLN A 308 24.14 52.93 17.00
#